data_AF-A0A7T5RFW4-F1
#
_entry.id   AF-A0A7T5RFW4-F1
#
_cell.length_a   1.000
_cell.length_b   1.000
_cell.length_c   1.000
_cell.angle_alpha   90.00
_cell.angle_beta   90.00
_cell.angle_gamma   90.00
#
_symmetry.space_group_name_H-M   'P 1'
#
loop_
_entity.id
_entity.type
_entity.pdbx_description
1 polymer ?
#
loop_
_entity_poly.entity_id
_entity_poly.type
_entity_poly.pdbx_seq_one_letter_code
_entity_poly.pdbx_strand_id
1 'polypeptide(L)'
;MQLKTLTIAACLLLIALGIGYKFQERQHLRTLVDTYHSVLTDELTVIEEYNNSQEEAYKHLKTFLDQKPNTPIKDTLDNLDRIIRSGKLIENQDQEYQRKINEDRQKFQNLRKSAVLLIGPAKEFSTKLLDSIDAYYENEIESAKNNSIGLDFTLSLFETLKDYSIALNHSDTSAKLNAEKFAATFYEISTLEKYARSDFSFRNEAEIKRLLPYEYEVLTKYREYLKSYYTVSKDVVDGNYESAGYKAGKLSTDASNLTVDWSRIGTGDDNEQTKRSKAILEQLIVQLNTLNNFKQRGLGKYPFMNEIAFTKKDLLLCHIYSYKTGLYNLITSENPKAKTTEDLLKDLSTVSPKTNDLDNEFDKSSMKYTNTDEKMEFVCEDKPANKSYTFTTSK
;
A
#
# COMPACT_ATOMS: atom_id res chain seq x y z
N MET A 1 40.26 43.87 41.66
CA MET A 1 39.03 43.26 42.19
C MET A 1 38.00 43.00 41.09
N GLN A 2 37.75 43.97 40.19
CA GLN A 2 36.79 43.85 39.08
C GLN A 2 37.04 42.68 38.10
N LEU A 3 38.29 42.38 37.75
CA LEU A 3 38.62 41.30 36.81
C LEU A 3 38.21 39.91 37.34
N LYS A 4 38.45 39.64 38.65
CA LYS A 4 38.08 38.36 39.29
C LYS A 4 36.56 38.17 39.32
N THR A 5 35.82 39.23 39.65
CA THR A 5 34.35 39.18 39.65
C THR A 5 33.80 38.95 38.25
N LEU A 6 34.40 39.58 37.23
CA LEU A 6 34.02 39.40 35.83
C LEU A 6 34.30 37.97 35.33
N THR A 7 35.45 37.39 35.70
CA THR A 7 35.78 35.98 35.37
C THR A 7 34.84 35.00 36.05
N ILE A 8 34.51 35.20 37.33
CA ILE A 8 33.56 34.35 38.07
C ILE A 8 32.17 34.45 37.42
N ALA A 9 31.70 35.65 37.09
CA ALA A 9 30.42 35.84 36.42
C ALA A 9 30.38 35.17 35.03
N ALA A 10 31.46 35.29 34.24
CA ALA A 10 31.58 34.61 32.95
C ALA A 10 31.56 33.08 33.10
N CYS A 11 32.26 32.52 34.10
CA CYS A 11 32.22 31.09 34.39
C CYS A 11 30.82 30.62 34.81
N LEU A 12 30.12 31.35 35.68
CA LEU A 12 28.76 31.03 36.09
C LEU A 12 27.78 31.07 34.91
N LEU A 13 27.94 32.06 34.02
CA LEU A 13 27.14 32.16 32.80
C LEU A 13 27.41 30.99 31.85
N LEU A 14 28.67 30.58 31.66
CA LEU A 14 29.02 29.41 30.85
C LEU A 14 28.45 28.10 31.44
N ILE A 15 28.47 27.94 32.77
CA ILE A 15 27.85 26.80 33.45
C ILE A 15 26.33 26.82 33.22
N ALA A 16 25.68 27.95 33.41
CA ALA A 16 24.24 28.09 33.18
C ALA A 16 23.84 27.80 31.73
N LEU A 17 24.61 28.30 30.75
CA LEU A 17 24.42 28.00 29.33
C LEU A 17 24.65 26.51 29.03
N GLY A 18 25.65 25.88 29.64
CA GLY A 18 25.92 24.45 29.49
C GLY A 18 24.79 23.57 30.04
N ILE A 19 24.27 23.91 31.22
CA ILE A 19 23.11 23.23 31.81
C ILE A 19 21.86 23.43 30.93
N GLY A 20 21.61 24.67 30.50
CA GLY A 20 20.48 24.99 29.62
C GLY A 20 20.53 24.23 28.30
N TYR A 21 21.71 24.17 27.66
CA TYR A 21 21.94 23.38 26.46
C TYR A 21 21.68 21.89 26.72
N LYS A 22 22.20 21.31 27.80
CA LYS A 22 22.00 19.88 28.10
C LYS A 22 20.54 19.53 28.39
N PHE A 23 19.81 20.44 29.03
CA PHE A 23 18.36 20.29 29.21
C PHE A 23 17.61 20.31 27.87
N GLN A 24 17.94 21.26 27.00
CA GLN A 24 17.36 21.37 25.65
C GLN A 24 17.69 20.16 24.78
N GLU A 25 18.94 19.70 24.78
CA GLU A 25 19.41 18.50 24.08
C GLU A 25 18.61 17.27 24.52
N ARG A 26 18.49 17.07 25.84
CA ARG A 26 17.72 15.96 26.41
C ARG A 26 16.25 16.04 26.01
N GLN A 27 15.64 17.23 26.10
CA GLN A 27 14.23 17.40 25.75
C GLN A 27 13.99 17.07 24.28
N HIS A 28 14.85 17.54 23.39
CA HIS A 28 14.77 17.22 21.96
C HIS A 28 14.90 15.70 21.72
N LEU A 29 15.91 15.04 22.29
CA LEU A 29 16.11 13.60 22.11
C LEU A 29 14.93 12.78 22.68
N ARG A 30 14.37 13.21 23.81
CA ARG A 30 13.19 12.57 24.39
C ARG A 30 11.98 12.72 23.48
N THR A 31 11.69 13.94 23.02
CA THR A 31 10.57 14.16 22.09
C THR A 31 10.75 13.39 20.79
N LEU A 32 11.98 13.29 20.26
CA LEU A 32 12.28 12.50 19.08
C LEU A 32 11.98 11.01 19.29
N VAL A 33 12.44 10.45 20.41
CA VAL A 33 12.20 9.03 20.76
C VAL A 33 10.71 8.76 20.98
N ASP A 34 10.03 9.60 21.75
CA ASP A 34 8.60 9.46 22.04
C ASP A 34 7.76 9.57 20.75
N THR A 35 8.10 10.52 19.88
CA THR A 35 7.46 10.68 18.56
C THR A 35 7.71 9.46 17.69
N TYR A 36 8.95 8.98 17.61
CA TYR A 36 9.30 7.79 16.82
C TYR A 36 8.54 6.55 17.27
N HIS A 37 8.47 6.30 18.57
CA HIS A 37 7.71 5.17 19.12
C HIS A 37 6.22 5.27 18.82
N SER A 38 5.62 6.45 19.00
CA SER A 38 4.21 6.67 18.70
C SER A 38 3.92 6.42 17.23
N VAL A 39 4.69 7.04 16.34
CA VAL A 39 4.50 6.94 14.90
C VAL A 39 4.65 5.50 14.41
N LEU A 40 5.72 4.78 14.80
CA LEU A 40 5.90 3.38 14.41
C LEU A 40 4.72 2.48 14.83
N THR A 41 4.15 2.74 16.01
CA THR A 41 3.03 1.96 16.55
C THR A 41 1.74 2.24 15.79
N ASP A 42 1.47 3.52 15.53
CA ASP A 42 0.29 3.94 14.79
C ASP A 42 0.35 3.42 13.35
N GLU A 43 1.51 3.55 12.70
CA GLU A 43 1.74 3.13 11.33
C GLU A 43 1.54 1.62 11.17
N LEU A 44 2.10 0.80 12.06
CA LEU A 44 1.84 -0.65 12.05
C LEU A 44 0.38 -1.02 12.29
N THR A 45 -0.36 -0.23 13.07
CA THR A 45 -1.80 -0.44 13.28
C THR A 45 -2.55 -0.23 11.96
N VAL A 46 -2.26 0.86 11.25
CA VAL A 46 -2.91 1.15 9.95
C VAL A 46 -2.52 0.11 8.89
N ILE A 47 -1.25 -0.32 8.85
CA ILE A 47 -0.80 -1.37 7.92
C ILE A 47 -1.50 -2.70 8.20
N GLU A 48 -1.70 -3.07 9.47
CA GLU A 48 -2.44 -4.28 9.85
C GLU A 48 -3.91 -4.21 9.42
N GLU A 49 -4.58 -3.06 9.63
CA GLU A 49 -5.96 -2.83 9.19
C GLU A 49 -6.11 -2.90 7.67
N TYR A 50 -5.14 -2.31 6.94
CA TYR A 50 -5.06 -2.40 5.50
C TYR A 50 -4.88 -3.85 5.02
N ASN A 51 -3.94 -4.59 5.63
CA ASN A 51 -3.70 -6.00 5.32
C ASN A 51 -4.95 -6.86 5.55
N ASN A 52 -5.68 -6.65 6.66
CA ASN A 52 -6.91 -7.37 6.95
C ASN A 52 -7.99 -7.11 5.89
N SER A 53 -8.09 -5.87 5.40
CA SER A 53 -9.03 -5.50 4.33
C SER A 53 -8.65 -6.14 2.99
N GLN A 54 -7.36 -6.23 2.68
CA GLN A 54 -6.86 -6.94 1.50
C GLN A 54 -7.16 -8.44 1.55
N GLU A 55 -6.94 -9.08 2.71
CA GLU A 55 -7.24 -10.50 2.92
C GLU A 55 -8.74 -10.81 2.78
N GLU A 56 -9.62 -9.93 3.26
CA GLU A 56 -11.06 -10.06 3.05
C GLU A 56 -11.44 -9.94 1.56
N ALA A 57 -10.88 -8.95 0.85
CA ALA A 57 -11.12 -8.79 -0.57
C ALA A 57 -10.60 -9.98 -1.38
N TYR A 58 -9.43 -10.53 -1.04
CA TYR A 58 -8.88 -11.71 -1.71
C TYR A 58 -9.80 -12.93 -1.55
N LYS A 59 -10.41 -13.13 -0.37
CA LYS A 59 -11.40 -14.22 -0.18
C LYS A 59 -12.59 -14.08 -1.12
N HIS A 60 -13.09 -12.86 -1.32
CA HIS A 60 -14.17 -12.60 -2.27
C HIS A 60 -13.74 -12.82 -3.72
N LEU A 61 -12.53 -12.39 -4.07
CA LEU A 61 -11.95 -12.63 -5.39
C LEU A 61 -11.79 -14.13 -5.66
N LYS A 62 -11.20 -14.88 -4.74
CA LYS A 62 -11.03 -16.34 -4.86
C LYS A 62 -12.38 -17.05 -5.03
N THR A 63 -13.39 -16.65 -4.26
CA THR A 63 -14.76 -17.16 -4.40
C THR A 63 -15.34 -16.91 -5.80
N PHE A 64 -15.04 -15.75 -6.40
CA PHE A 64 -15.46 -15.42 -7.76
C PHE A 64 -14.70 -16.23 -8.82
N LEU A 65 -13.38 -16.40 -8.67
CA LEU A 65 -12.54 -17.16 -9.60
C LEU A 65 -12.85 -18.66 -9.58
N ASP A 66 -13.25 -19.20 -8.44
CA ASP A 66 -13.63 -20.61 -8.28
C ASP A 66 -15.07 -20.92 -8.77
N GLN A 67 -15.77 -19.93 -9.33
CA GLN A 67 -17.12 -20.13 -9.86
C GLN A 67 -17.14 -21.11 -11.04
N LYS A 68 -18.16 -21.98 -11.06
CA LYS A 68 -18.35 -22.92 -12.18
C LYS A 68 -18.93 -22.20 -13.40
N PRO A 69 -18.70 -22.72 -14.62
CA PRO A 69 -19.20 -22.13 -15.88
C PRO A 69 -20.72 -21.92 -16.00
N ASN A 70 -21.53 -22.50 -15.10
CA ASN A 70 -23.00 -22.40 -15.10
C ASN A 70 -23.55 -21.74 -13.82
N THR A 71 -22.74 -20.94 -13.13
CA THR A 71 -23.19 -20.16 -11.97
C THR A 71 -24.32 -19.21 -12.40
N PRO A 72 -25.46 -19.16 -11.67
CA PRO A 72 -26.54 -18.22 -11.98
C PRO A 72 -26.03 -16.78 -12.04
N ILE A 73 -26.51 -16.00 -13.02
CA ILE A 73 -26.07 -14.60 -13.21
C ILE A 73 -26.21 -13.77 -11.93
N LYS A 74 -27.27 -14.00 -11.14
CA LYS A 74 -27.48 -13.31 -9.86
C LYS A 74 -26.31 -13.55 -8.90
N ASP A 75 -25.82 -14.78 -8.80
CA ASP A 75 -24.71 -15.13 -7.92
C ASP A 75 -23.39 -14.53 -8.44
N THR A 76 -23.20 -14.44 -9.76
CA THR A 76 -22.07 -13.73 -10.37
C THR A 76 -22.10 -12.24 -10.04
N LEU A 77 -23.25 -11.58 -10.20
CA LEU A 77 -23.42 -10.15 -9.89
C LEU A 77 -23.24 -9.87 -8.39
N ASP A 78 -23.80 -10.71 -7.52
CA ASP A 78 -23.66 -10.57 -6.06
C ASP A 78 -22.19 -10.70 -5.62
N ASN A 79 -21.41 -11.58 -6.26
CA ASN A 79 -19.98 -11.71 -5.99
C ASN A 79 -19.16 -10.52 -6.50
N LEU A 80 -19.47 -10.02 -7.70
CA LEU A 80 -18.85 -8.79 -8.21
C LEU A 80 -19.15 -7.59 -7.28
N ASP A 81 -20.38 -7.47 -6.77
CA ASP A 81 -20.73 -6.43 -5.81
C ASP A 81 -20.03 -6.57 -4.46
N ARG A 82 -19.70 -7.80 -4.03
CA ARG A 82 -18.85 -8.02 -2.85
C ARG A 82 -17.42 -7.54 -3.12
N ILE A 83 -16.82 -7.94 -4.25
CA ILE A 83 -15.47 -7.51 -4.63
C ILE A 83 -15.37 -5.99 -4.73
N ILE A 84 -16.34 -5.33 -5.39
CA ILE A 84 -16.38 -3.86 -5.52
C ILE A 84 -16.49 -3.19 -4.15
N ARG A 85 -17.32 -3.73 -3.23
CA ARG A 85 -17.44 -3.18 -1.87
C ARG A 85 -16.15 -3.34 -1.07
N SER A 86 -15.50 -4.50 -1.13
CA SER A 86 -14.21 -4.73 -0.46
C SER A 86 -13.11 -3.85 -1.05
N GLY A 87 -13.08 -3.66 -2.38
CA GLY A 87 -12.17 -2.72 -3.02
C GLY A 87 -12.37 -1.28 -2.56
N LYS A 88 -13.61 -0.83 -2.36
CA LYS A 88 -13.92 0.50 -1.78
C LYS A 88 -13.49 0.63 -0.32
N LEU A 89 -13.55 -0.45 0.46
CA LEU A 89 -13.01 -0.48 1.81
C LEU A 89 -11.49 -0.33 1.81
N ILE A 90 -10.79 -1.08 0.94
CA ILE A 90 -9.34 -0.96 0.75
C ILE A 90 -8.97 0.46 0.31
N GLU A 91 -9.76 1.09 -0.56
CA GLU A 91 -9.53 2.48 -1.01
C GLU A 91 -9.57 3.46 0.16
N ASN A 92 -10.56 3.33 1.06
CA ASN A 92 -10.63 4.18 2.24
C ASN A 92 -9.43 3.98 3.16
N GLN A 93 -8.98 2.72 3.33
CA GLN A 93 -7.81 2.40 4.15
C GLN A 93 -6.50 2.90 3.52
N ASP A 94 -6.38 2.84 2.19
CA ASP A 94 -5.25 3.41 1.45
C ASP A 94 -5.18 4.93 1.61
N GLN A 95 -6.34 5.61 1.51
CA GLN A 95 -6.42 7.06 1.74
C GLN A 95 -6.09 7.43 3.19
N GLU A 96 -6.52 6.63 4.17
CA GLU A 96 -6.15 6.81 5.57
C GLU A 96 -4.65 6.63 5.80
N TYR A 97 -4.05 5.59 5.23
CA TYR A 97 -2.61 5.36 5.26
C TYR A 97 -1.83 6.52 4.64
N GLN A 98 -2.22 6.97 3.44
CA GLN A 98 -1.60 8.12 2.77
C GLN A 98 -1.69 9.40 3.61
N ARG A 99 -2.85 9.68 4.23
CA ARG A 99 -3.01 10.82 5.15
C ARG A 99 -2.06 10.68 6.34
N LYS A 100 -2.01 9.50 6.94
CA LYS A 100 -1.22 9.19 8.14
C LYS A 100 0.29 9.37 7.90
N ILE A 101 0.84 8.80 6.83
CA ILE A 101 2.27 8.95 6.51
C ILE A 101 2.65 10.40 6.19
N ASN A 102 1.74 11.19 5.60
CA ASN A 102 1.96 12.63 5.39
C ASN A 102 1.96 13.42 6.71
N GLU A 103 1.02 13.15 7.61
CA GLU A 103 0.97 13.76 8.95
C GLU A 103 2.21 13.41 9.77
N ASP A 104 2.64 12.16 9.74
CA ASP A 104 3.79 11.68 10.49
C ASP A 104 5.11 12.26 9.93
N ARG A 105 5.25 12.35 8.60
CA ARG A 105 6.36 13.08 7.96
C ARG A 105 6.44 14.53 8.46
N GLN A 106 5.32 15.24 8.55
CA GLN A 106 5.29 16.63 9.05
C GLN A 106 5.73 16.75 10.51
N LYS A 107 5.38 15.78 11.37
CA LYS A 107 5.85 15.75 12.77
C LYS A 107 7.39 15.71 12.82
N PHE A 108 8.03 14.87 12.01
CA PHE A 108 9.50 14.80 11.96
C PHE A 108 10.14 16.03 11.33
N GLN A 109 9.52 16.64 10.32
CA GLN A 109 10.00 17.90 9.76
C GLN A 109 9.99 19.04 10.79
N ASN A 110 9.00 19.07 11.69
CA ASN A 110 8.98 20.02 12.80
C ASN A 110 10.09 19.74 13.82
N LEU A 111 10.38 18.47 14.11
CA LEU A 111 11.53 18.09 14.95
C LEU A 111 12.86 18.52 14.31
N ARG A 112 13.02 18.38 12.98
CA ARG A 112 14.21 18.82 12.25
C ARG A 112 14.51 20.30 12.47
N LYS A 113 13.48 21.17 12.49
CA LYS A 113 13.66 22.60 12.78
C LYS A 113 14.29 22.84 14.17
N SER A 114 13.86 22.08 15.18
CA SER A 114 14.42 22.18 16.53
C SER A 114 15.80 21.53 16.68
N ALA A 115 16.13 20.55 15.83
CA ALA A 115 17.43 19.86 15.84
C ALA A 115 18.61 20.78 15.44
N VAL A 116 18.34 21.90 14.76
CA VAL A 116 19.37 22.87 14.32
C VAL A 116 20.20 23.41 15.48
N LEU A 117 19.59 23.49 16.67
CA LEU A 117 20.23 23.99 17.89
C LEU A 117 21.13 22.96 18.61
N LEU A 118 21.08 21.70 18.20
CA LEU A 118 21.97 20.67 18.75
C LEU A 118 23.40 20.85 18.25
N ILE A 119 24.38 20.40 19.03
CA ILE A 119 25.79 20.33 18.64
C ILE A 119 26.39 18.96 18.91
N GLY A 120 27.48 18.63 18.20
CA GLY A 120 28.25 17.40 18.41
C GLY A 120 27.48 16.10 18.12
N PRO A 121 27.73 15.02 18.89
CA PRO A 121 27.16 13.70 18.61
C PRO A 121 25.63 13.63 18.59
N ALA A 122 24.95 14.46 19.39
CA ALA A 122 23.49 14.53 19.40
C ALA A 122 22.94 15.10 18.09
N LYS A 123 23.60 16.15 17.55
CA LYS A 123 23.26 16.73 16.24
C LYS A 123 23.44 15.71 15.12
N GLU A 124 24.59 15.03 15.09
CA GLU A 124 24.90 14.02 14.08
C GLU A 124 23.85 12.90 14.07
N PHE A 125 23.51 12.39 15.27
CA PHE A 125 22.48 11.38 15.43
C PHE A 125 21.11 11.86 14.94
N SER A 126 20.62 13.00 15.45
CA SER A 126 19.30 13.52 15.08
C SER A 126 19.20 13.82 13.59
N THR A 127 20.25 14.41 12.99
CA THR A 127 20.28 14.72 11.56
C THR A 127 20.18 13.45 10.74
N LYS A 128 21.04 12.46 11.01
CA LYS A 128 21.05 11.18 10.28
C LYS A 128 19.72 10.44 10.39
N LEU A 129 19.13 10.39 11.59
CA LEU A 129 17.84 9.73 11.79
C LEU A 129 16.72 10.45 11.03
N LEU A 130 16.62 11.77 11.17
CA LEU A 130 15.56 12.56 10.52
C LEU A 130 15.70 12.57 8.99
N ASP A 131 16.92 12.54 8.46
CA ASP A 131 17.18 12.42 7.02
C ASP A 131 16.70 11.08 6.47
N SER A 132 16.96 9.99 7.20
CA SER A 132 16.49 8.67 6.80
C SER A 132 14.97 8.51 6.93
N ILE A 133 14.35 9.14 7.93
CA ILE A 133 12.89 9.15 8.10
C ILE A 133 12.21 9.96 6.97
N ASP A 134 12.76 11.12 6.61
CA ASP A 134 12.21 11.94 5.53
C ASP A 134 12.31 11.20 4.18
N ALA A 135 13.46 10.56 3.91
CA ALA A 135 13.66 9.73 2.73
C ALA A 135 12.74 8.48 2.71
N TYR A 136 12.51 7.85 3.87
CA TYR A 136 11.53 6.77 4.01
C TYR A 136 10.14 7.23 3.58
N TYR A 137 9.64 8.32 4.16
CA TYR A 137 8.31 8.82 3.85
C TYR A 137 8.16 9.33 2.43
N GLU A 138 9.21 9.90 1.82
CA GLU A 138 9.18 10.26 0.40
C GLU A 138 8.92 9.05 -0.50
N ASN A 139 9.58 7.94 -0.23
CA ASN A 139 9.40 6.73 -1.02
C ASN A 139 8.05 6.05 -0.73
N GLU A 140 7.62 6.00 0.54
CA GLU A 140 6.32 5.45 0.93
C GLU A 140 5.14 6.23 0.33
N ILE A 141 5.18 7.57 0.34
CA ILE A 141 4.11 8.41 -0.24
C ILE A 141 3.96 8.15 -1.74
N GLU A 142 5.07 8.09 -2.47
CA GLU A 142 5.03 7.86 -3.91
C GLU A 142 4.64 6.40 -4.23
N SER A 143 5.05 5.43 -3.40
CA SER A 143 4.60 4.04 -3.50
C SER A 143 3.09 3.91 -3.28
N ALA A 144 2.57 4.52 -2.22
CA ALA A 144 1.15 4.52 -1.90
C ALA A 144 0.31 5.16 -3.02
N LYS A 145 0.80 6.26 -3.63
CA LYS A 145 0.16 6.89 -4.79
C LYS A 145 0.05 5.92 -5.97
N ASN A 146 1.12 5.20 -6.31
CA ASN A 146 1.10 4.21 -7.39
C ASN A 146 0.13 3.05 -7.09
N ASN A 147 0.12 2.56 -5.85
CA ASN A 147 -0.83 1.52 -5.41
C ASN A 147 -2.29 1.99 -5.55
N SER A 148 -2.57 3.25 -5.20
CA SER A 148 -3.88 3.88 -5.37
C SER A 148 -4.37 3.84 -6.83
N ILE A 149 -3.48 4.13 -7.79
CA ILE A 149 -3.81 4.03 -9.22
C ILE A 149 -4.10 2.59 -9.65
N GLY A 150 -3.38 1.60 -9.12
CA GLY A 150 -3.68 0.18 -9.34
C GLY A 150 -5.05 -0.23 -8.80
N LEU A 151 -5.45 0.33 -7.66
CA LEU A 151 -6.77 0.12 -7.07
C LEU A 151 -7.89 0.78 -7.89
N ASP A 152 -7.65 1.98 -8.42
CA ASP A 152 -8.57 2.65 -9.35
C ASP A 152 -8.86 1.83 -10.61
N PHE A 153 -7.79 1.26 -11.18
CA PHE A 153 -7.92 0.32 -12.28
C PHE A 153 -8.75 -0.90 -11.86
N THR A 154 -8.41 -1.52 -10.73
CA THR A 154 -9.08 -2.75 -10.25
C THR A 154 -10.58 -2.51 -10.04
N LEU A 155 -10.95 -1.41 -9.39
CA LEU A 155 -12.36 -1.05 -9.18
C LEU A 155 -13.07 -0.76 -10.50
N SER A 156 -12.43 -0.01 -11.40
CA SER A 156 -12.98 0.27 -12.74
C SER A 156 -13.18 -1.02 -13.55
N LEU A 157 -12.26 -1.98 -13.44
CA LEU A 157 -12.34 -3.28 -14.08
C LEU A 157 -13.52 -4.08 -13.55
N PHE A 158 -13.67 -4.25 -12.23
CA PHE A 158 -14.78 -5.04 -11.67
C PHE A 158 -16.14 -4.40 -11.90
N GLU A 159 -16.25 -3.07 -11.85
CA GLU A 159 -17.47 -2.36 -12.25
C GLU A 159 -17.81 -2.61 -13.73
N THR A 160 -16.79 -2.63 -14.59
CA THR A 160 -16.96 -2.93 -16.03
C THR A 160 -17.28 -4.39 -16.30
N LEU A 161 -16.68 -5.33 -15.57
CA LEU A 161 -17.00 -6.75 -15.65
C LEU A 161 -18.44 -7.03 -15.21
N LYS A 162 -18.95 -6.28 -14.22
CA LYS A 162 -20.36 -6.34 -13.83
C LYS A 162 -21.28 -5.92 -14.98
N ASP A 163 -21.01 -4.77 -15.61
CA ASP A 163 -21.80 -4.31 -16.76
C ASP A 163 -21.68 -5.27 -17.95
N TYR A 164 -20.51 -5.89 -18.15
CA TYR A 164 -20.28 -6.93 -19.14
C TYR A 164 -21.10 -8.20 -18.87
N SER A 165 -21.16 -8.69 -17.63
CA SER A 165 -22.02 -9.83 -17.27
C SER A 165 -23.50 -9.54 -17.50
N ILE A 166 -23.95 -8.30 -17.24
CA ILE A 166 -25.32 -7.86 -17.56
C ILE A 166 -25.56 -7.88 -19.07
N ALA A 167 -24.62 -7.34 -19.85
CA ALA A 167 -24.69 -7.30 -21.31
C ALA A 167 -24.80 -8.71 -21.92
N LEU A 168 -23.93 -9.64 -21.48
CA LEU A 168 -23.94 -11.03 -21.92
C LEU A 168 -25.24 -11.72 -21.58
N ASN A 169 -25.69 -11.62 -20.33
CA ASN A 169 -26.95 -12.23 -19.91
C ASN A 169 -28.14 -11.69 -20.72
N HIS A 170 -28.22 -10.37 -20.92
CA HIS A 170 -29.25 -9.78 -21.77
C HIS A 170 -29.16 -10.29 -23.22
N SER A 171 -27.96 -10.44 -23.77
CA SER A 171 -27.76 -10.94 -25.14
C SER A 171 -28.29 -12.37 -25.27
N ASP A 172 -27.92 -13.23 -24.33
CA ASP A 172 -28.30 -14.65 -24.33
C ASP A 172 -29.80 -14.86 -24.15
N THR A 173 -30.43 -14.09 -23.25
CA THR A 173 -31.88 -14.18 -23.01
C THR A 173 -32.68 -13.51 -24.12
N SER A 174 -32.12 -12.50 -24.79
CA SER A 174 -32.82 -11.70 -25.79
C SER A 174 -32.63 -12.17 -27.23
N ALA A 175 -31.66 -13.04 -27.51
CA ALA A 175 -31.30 -13.49 -28.87
C ALA A 175 -32.48 -14.10 -29.67
N LYS A 176 -33.52 -14.60 -28.99
CA LYS A 176 -34.71 -15.22 -29.61
C LYS A 176 -36.00 -14.43 -29.39
N LEU A 177 -35.92 -13.26 -28.76
CA LEU A 177 -37.08 -12.40 -28.52
C LEU A 177 -37.49 -11.70 -29.82
N ASN A 178 -38.79 -11.43 -29.96
CA ASN A 178 -39.27 -10.50 -30.99
C ASN A 178 -38.97 -9.06 -30.55
N ALA A 179 -39.08 -8.10 -31.47
CA ALA A 179 -38.73 -6.70 -31.21
C ALA A 179 -39.47 -6.08 -30.01
N GLU A 180 -40.77 -6.39 -29.85
CA GLU A 180 -41.57 -5.90 -28.72
C GLU A 180 -41.05 -6.42 -27.36
N LYS A 181 -40.73 -7.72 -27.27
CA LYS A 181 -40.18 -8.32 -26.05
C LYS A 181 -38.75 -7.86 -25.79
N PHE A 182 -37.95 -7.64 -26.83
CA PHE A 182 -36.61 -7.06 -26.71
C PHE A 182 -36.67 -5.63 -26.16
N ALA A 183 -37.59 -4.81 -26.68
CA ALA A 183 -37.81 -3.46 -26.17
C ALA A 183 -38.26 -3.46 -24.71
N ALA A 184 -39.07 -4.44 -24.29
CA ALA A 184 -39.49 -4.59 -22.91
C ALA A 184 -38.36 -4.95 -21.94
N THR A 185 -37.26 -5.57 -22.40
CA THR A 185 -36.10 -5.94 -21.55
C THR A 185 -34.93 -4.96 -21.64
N PHE A 186 -34.98 -3.97 -22.53
CA PHE A 186 -33.89 -2.99 -22.72
C PHE A 186 -33.49 -2.22 -21.45
N TYR A 187 -34.41 -2.03 -20.51
CA TYR A 187 -34.11 -1.37 -19.23
C TYR A 187 -33.00 -2.09 -18.45
N GLU A 188 -32.82 -3.39 -18.65
CA GLU A 188 -31.81 -4.23 -18.00
C GLU A 188 -30.39 -3.82 -18.36
N ILE A 189 -30.19 -3.21 -19.53
CA ILE A 189 -28.88 -2.73 -20.02
C ILE A 189 -28.75 -1.20 -19.98
N SER A 190 -29.65 -0.51 -19.27
CA SER A 190 -29.61 0.95 -19.16
C SER A 190 -28.32 1.48 -18.51
N THR A 191 -27.67 0.70 -17.64
CA THR A 191 -26.40 1.09 -17.00
C THR A 191 -25.26 1.26 -18.01
N LEU A 192 -25.37 0.66 -19.20
CA LEU A 192 -24.35 0.73 -20.25
C LEU A 192 -24.36 2.07 -21.00
N GLU A 193 -25.41 2.90 -20.86
CA GLU A 193 -25.52 4.20 -21.54
C GLU A 193 -24.29 5.08 -21.31
N LYS A 194 -23.72 5.02 -20.09
CA LYS A 194 -22.53 5.78 -19.73
C LYS A 194 -21.38 5.57 -20.71
N TYR A 195 -21.17 4.36 -21.23
CA TYR A 195 -20.07 4.07 -22.16
C TYR A 195 -20.25 4.69 -23.54
N ALA A 196 -21.50 4.99 -23.93
CA ALA A 196 -21.81 5.66 -25.20
C ALA A 196 -21.69 7.19 -25.14
N ARG A 197 -21.58 7.77 -23.94
CA ARG A 197 -21.39 9.21 -23.78
C ARG A 197 -19.96 9.62 -24.10
N SER A 198 -19.81 10.80 -24.72
CA SER A 198 -18.50 11.37 -25.06
C SER A 198 -17.71 11.85 -23.85
N ASP A 199 -18.39 12.15 -22.74
CA ASP A 199 -17.80 12.66 -21.50
C ASP A 199 -17.50 11.56 -20.46
N PHE A 200 -17.75 10.29 -20.79
CA PHE A 200 -17.36 9.19 -19.92
C PHE A 200 -15.84 9.00 -19.92
N SER A 201 -15.28 8.99 -18.71
CA SER A 201 -13.90 8.63 -18.42
C SER A 201 -13.86 7.68 -17.21
N PHE A 202 -12.91 6.75 -17.22
CA PHE A 202 -12.62 5.97 -16.03
C PHE A 202 -12.04 6.85 -14.91
N ARG A 203 -12.13 6.37 -13.67
CA ARG A 203 -11.52 7.07 -12.53
C ARG A 203 -10.00 7.13 -12.74
N ASN A 204 -9.41 8.31 -12.57
CA ASN A 204 -7.97 8.55 -12.77
C ASN A 204 -7.43 8.04 -14.12
N GLU A 205 -8.23 8.10 -15.18
CA GLU A 205 -7.92 7.55 -16.51
C GLU A 205 -6.54 7.98 -17.04
N ALA A 206 -6.18 9.25 -16.87
CA ALA A 206 -4.91 9.78 -17.36
C ALA A 206 -3.70 9.12 -16.68
N GLU A 207 -3.78 8.87 -15.36
CA GLU A 207 -2.72 8.22 -14.60
C GLU A 207 -2.68 6.72 -14.86
N ILE A 208 -3.84 6.05 -14.96
CA ILE A 208 -3.90 4.64 -15.38
C ILE A 208 -3.26 4.48 -16.76
N LYS A 209 -3.59 5.35 -17.73
CA LYS A 209 -2.98 5.31 -19.05
C LYS A 209 -1.46 5.51 -19.04
N ARG A 210 -0.96 6.34 -18.12
CA ARG A 210 0.47 6.67 -18.00
C ARG A 210 1.27 5.56 -17.32
N LEU A 211 0.74 5.00 -16.23
CA LEU A 211 1.43 4.03 -15.38
C LEU A 211 1.13 2.58 -15.75
N LEU A 212 -0.09 2.30 -16.19
CA LEU A 212 -0.65 0.97 -16.43
C LEU A 212 -1.22 0.88 -17.87
N PRO A 213 -0.38 1.03 -18.91
CA PRO A 213 -0.85 1.19 -20.29
C PRO A 213 -1.59 -0.04 -20.83
N TYR A 214 -1.21 -1.24 -20.39
CA TYR A 214 -1.87 -2.48 -20.80
C TYR A 214 -3.23 -2.65 -20.10
N GLU A 215 -3.29 -2.35 -18.82
CA GLU A 215 -4.51 -2.30 -18.03
C GLU A 215 -5.52 -1.29 -18.61
N TYR A 216 -5.04 -0.12 -19.05
CA TYR A 216 -5.87 0.85 -19.76
C TYR A 216 -6.40 0.32 -21.11
N GLU A 217 -5.58 -0.42 -21.86
CA GLU A 217 -6.02 -1.08 -23.09
C GLU A 217 -7.17 -2.06 -22.81
N VAL A 218 -7.08 -2.83 -21.72
CA VAL A 218 -8.12 -3.77 -21.29
C VAL A 218 -9.42 -3.04 -20.96
N LEU A 219 -9.37 -1.97 -20.15
CA LEU A 219 -10.55 -1.14 -19.87
C LEU A 219 -11.17 -0.57 -21.15
N THR A 220 -10.33 -0.15 -22.10
CA THR A 220 -10.77 0.41 -23.38
C THR A 220 -11.49 -0.63 -24.24
N LYS A 221 -10.97 -1.87 -24.31
CA LYS A 221 -11.62 -2.98 -25.04
C LYS A 221 -13.01 -3.26 -24.51
N TYR A 222 -13.17 -3.36 -23.19
CA TYR A 222 -14.48 -3.55 -22.57
C TYR A 222 -15.41 -2.36 -22.80
N ARG A 223 -14.91 -1.12 -22.67
CA ARG A 223 -15.69 0.09 -22.95
C ARG A 223 -16.26 0.08 -24.37
N GLU A 224 -15.42 -0.20 -25.37
CA GLU A 224 -15.86 -0.19 -26.77
C GLU A 224 -16.90 -1.29 -27.04
N TYR A 225 -16.71 -2.49 -26.49
CA TYR A 225 -17.74 -3.54 -26.57
C TYR A 225 -19.07 -3.10 -25.95
N LEU A 226 -19.06 -2.59 -24.71
CA LEU A 226 -20.28 -2.18 -23.99
C LEU A 226 -21.00 -1.03 -24.69
N LYS A 227 -20.24 -0.06 -25.20
CA LYS A 227 -20.74 1.05 -26.03
C LYS A 227 -21.40 0.55 -27.30
N SER A 228 -20.73 -0.34 -28.04
CA SER A 228 -21.26 -0.91 -29.28
C SER A 228 -22.53 -1.72 -29.02
N TYR A 229 -22.55 -2.51 -27.95
CA TYR A 229 -23.70 -3.32 -27.57
C TYR A 229 -24.92 -2.46 -27.17
N TYR A 230 -24.72 -1.43 -26.35
CA TYR A 230 -25.77 -0.49 -25.98
C TYR A 230 -26.32 0.26 -27.21
N THR A 231 -25.43 0.73 -28.08
CA THR A 231 -25.83 1.51 -29.28
C THR A 231 -26.64 0.68 -30.26
N VAL A 232 -26.23 -0.57 -30.53
CA VAL A 232 -27.00 -1.48 -31.40
C VAL A 232 -28.35 -1.80 -30.78
N SER A 233 -28.37 -2.13 -29.48
CA SER A 233 -29.62 -2.45 -28.78
C SER A 233 -30.60 -1.28 -28.77
N LYS A 234 -30.09 -0.06 -28.57
CA LYS A 234 -30.91 1.16 -28.61
C LYS A 234 -31.52 1.40 -30.00
N ASP A 235 -30.73 1.26 -31.07
CA ASP A 235 -31.24 1.40 -32.44
C ASP A 235 -32.35 0.37 -32.75
N VAL A 236 -32.24 -0.86 -32.24
CA VAL A 236 -33.29 -1.88 -32.38
C VAL A 236 -34.58 -1.46 -31.66
N VAL A 237 -34.47 -0.94 -30.44
CA VAL A 237 -35.63 -0.46 -29.66
C VAL A 237 -36.29 0.75 -30.30
N ASP A 238 -35.51 1.65 -30.88
CA ASP A 238 -35.99 2.82 -31.62
C ASP A 238 -36.57 2.44 -33.01
N GLY A 239 -36.54 1.16 -33.39
CA GLY A 239 -37.03 0.66 -34.67
C GLY A 239 -36.12 0.97 -35.87
N ASN A 240 -34.89 1.44 -35.62
CA ASN A 240 -33.91 1.79 -36.63
C ASN A 240 -33.04 0.58 -37.02
N TYR A 241 -33.68 -0.45 -37.59
CA TYR A 241 -33.04 -1.73 -37.92
C TYR A 241 -31.90 -1.61 -38.95
N GLU A 242 -31.95 -0.64 -39.85
CA GLU A 242 -30.89 -0.40 -40.83
C GLU A 242 -29.61 0.10 -40.15
N SER A 243 -29.73 1.09 -39.25
CA SER A 243 -28.61 1.57 -38.45
C SER A 243 -28.06 0.47 -37.53
N ALA A 244 -28.95 -0.28 -36.88
CA ALA A 244 -28.55 -1.41 -36.04
C ALA A 244 -27.76 -2.46 -36.85
N GLY A 245 -28.23 -2.81 -38.04
CA GLY A 245 -27.56 -3.75 -38.96
C GLY A 245 -26.18 -3.26 -39.40
N TYR A 246 -26.04 -1.97 -39.73
CA TYR A 246 -24.75 -1.37 -40.05
C TYR A 246 -23.77 -1.42 -38.86
N LYS A 247 -24.24 -1.10 -37.66
CA LYS A 247 -23.42 -1.07 -36.44
C LYS A 247 -23.10 -2.47 -35.88
N ALA A 248 -23.86 -3.50 -36.24
CA ALA A 248 -23.65 -4.88 -35.79
C ALA A 248 -22.25 -5.43 -36.17
N GLY A 249 -21.69 -5.02 -37.31
CA GLY A 249 -20.33 -5.39 -37.71
C GLY A 249 -19.26 -4.85 -36.74
N LYS A 250 -19.45 -3.63 -36.23
CA LYS A 250 -18.58 -3.03 -35.21
C LYS A 250 -18.72 -3.76 -33.87
N LEU A 251 -19.94 -4.09 -33.44
CA LEU A 251 -20.18 -4.92 -32.26
C LEU A 251 -19.47 -6.28 -32.35
N SER A 252 -19.57 -6.97 -33.50
CA SER A 252 -18.88 -8.25 -33.71
C SER A 252 -17.36 -8.10 -33.67
N THR A 253 -16.81 -7.00 -34.22
CA THR A 253 -15.38 -6.70 -34.16
C THR A 253 -14.94 -6.45 -32.71
N ASP A 254 -15.67 -5.64 -31.97
CA ASP A 254 -15.34 -5.32 -30.57
C ASP A 254 -15.43 -6.55 -29.67
N ALA A 255 -16.42 -7.43 -29.90
CA ALA A 255 -16.52 -8.72 -29.21
C ALA A 255 -15.31 -9.62 -29.48
N SER A 256 -14.82 -9.67 -30.73
CA SER A 256 -13.62 -10.44 -31.08
C SER A 256 -12.33 -9.87 -30.48
N ASN A 257 -12.31 -8.57 -30.17
CA ASN A 257 -11.16 -7.87 -29.59
C ASN A 257 -11.10 -7.95 -28.06
N LEU A 258 -12.05 -8.61 -27.40
CA LEU A 258 -12.09 -8.77 -25.93
C LEU A 258 -11.03 -9.74 -25.38
N THR A 259 -10.11 -10.26 -26.19
CA THR A 259 -9.03 -11.10 -25.67
C THR A 259 -8.14 -10.29 -24.72
N VAL A 260 -8.10 -10.74 -23.46
CA VAL A 260 -7.26 -10.23 -22.39
C VAL A 260 -6.22 -11.29 -22.05
N ASP A 261 -4.95 -10.92 -22.15
CA ASP A 261 -3.85 -11.65 -21.53
C ASP A 261 -3.80 -11.28 -20.05
N TRP A 262 -4.47 -12.08 -19.22
CA TRP A 262 -4.54 -11.88 -17.78
C TRP A 262 -3.19 -12.02 -17.08
N SER A 263 -2.20 -12.68 -17.71
CA SER A 263 -0.85 -12.83 -17.15
C SER A 263 -0.05 -11.54 -17.15
N ARG A 264 -0.45 -10.56 -17.97
CA ARG A 264 0.19 -9.24 -18.06
C ARG A 264 -0.43 -8.19 -17.14
N ILE A 265 -1.61 -8.44 -16.58
CA ILE A 265 -2.22 -7.54 -15.59
C ILE A 265 -1.37 -7.51 -14.33
N GLY A 266 -0.99 -6.32 -13.89
CA GLY A 266 -0.20 -6.14 -12.67
C GLY A 266 1.30 -6.38 -12.86
N THR A 267 1.78 -6.54 -14.10
CA THR A 267 3.22 -6.71 -14.42
C THR A 267 3.90 -5.44 -14.93
N GLY A 268 3.10 -4.40 -15.22
CA GLY A 268 3.55 -3.21 -15.96
C GLY A 268 4.57 -2.34 -15.24
N ASP A 269 4.74 -2.48 -13.92
CA ASP A 269 5.59 -1.61 -13.10
C ASP A 269 6.49 -2.35 -12.08
N ASP A 270 6.66 -3.68 -12.22
CA ASP A 270 7.37 -4.51 -11.24
C ASP A 270 8.79 -4.02 -10.94
N ASN A 271 9.47 -3.45 -11.93
CA ASN A 271 10.84 -2.95 -11.78
C ASN A 271 10.93 -1.68 -10.93
N GLU A 272 10.08 -0.67 -11.17
CA GLU A 272 10.08 0.54 -10.36
C GLU A 272 9.47 0.27 -8.98
N GLN A 273 8.44 -0.58 -8.88
CA GLN A 273 7.91 -1.04 -7.59
C GLN A 273 9.01 -1.74 -6.77
N THR A 274 9.73 -2.70 -7.36
CA THR A 274 10.86 -3.38 -6.71
C THR A 274 11.94 -2.40 -6.27
N LYS A 275 12.28 -1.42 -7.11
CA LYS A 275 13.30 -0.40 -6.81
C LYS A 275 12.87 0.49 -5.65
N ARG A 276 11.60 0.92 -5.61
CA ARG A 276 11.03 1.72 -4.51
C ARG A 276 10.99 0.93 -3.22
N SER A 277 10.51 -0.32 -3.26
CA SER A 277 10.49 -1.21 -2.10
C SER A 277 11.88 -1.47 -1.54
N LYS A 278 12.91 -1.60 -2.40
CA LYS A 278 14.31 -1.65 -1.95
C LYS A 278 14.73 -0.36 -1.25
N ALA A 279 14.42 0.81 -1.82
CA ALA A 279 14.77 2.10 -1.24
C ALA A 279 14.12 2.32 0.15
N ILE A 280 12.84 1.97 0.29
CA ILE A 280 12.10 2.00 1.56
C ILE A 280 12.81 1.13 2.61
N LEU A 281 13.08 -0.12 2.24
CA LEU A 281 13.71 -1.08 3.14
C LEU A 281 15.13 -0.66 3.53
N GLU A 282 15.91 -0.10 2.60
CA GLU A 282 17.22 0.48 2.88
C GLU A 282 17.14 1.62 3.90
N GLN A 283 16.13 2.50 3.81
CA GLN A 283 15.94 3.55 4.81
C GLN A 283 15.56 2.99 6.18
N LEU A 284 14.68 1.99 6.26
CA LEU A 284 14.35 1.34 7.54
C LEU A 284 15.61 0.71 8.18
N ILE A 285 16.48 0.09 7.39
CA ILE A 285 17.76 -0.47 7.85
C ILE A 285 18.69 0.65 8.34
N VAL A 286 18.77 1.77 7.64
CA VAL A 286 19.56 2.95 8.08
C VAL A 286 19.02 3.52 9.39
N GLN A 287 17.71 3.61 9.55
CA GLN A 287 17.07 4.04 10.80
C GLN A 287 17.48 3.11 11.94
N LEU A 288 17.30 1.79 11.79
CA LEU A 288 17.67 0.79 12.80
C LEU A 288 19.14 0.90 13.22
N ASN A 289 20.06 0.95 12.25
CA ASN A 289 21.49 1.12 12.50
C ASN A 289 21.77 2.43 13.25
N THR A 290 21.04 3.49 12.94
CA THR A 290 21.14 4.78 13.64
C THR A 290 20.63 4.68 15.08
N LEU A 291 19.53 3.96 15.33
CA LEU A 291 19.03 3.68 16.69
C LEU A 291 20.03 2.84 17.51
N ASN A 292 20.74 1.90 16.90
CA ASN A 292 21.77 1.12 17.60
C ASN A 292 22.99 1.98 17.97
N ASN A 293 23.38 2.90 17.10
CA ASN A 293 24.41 3.90 17.39
C ASN A 293 24.05 4.81 18.58
N PHE A 294 22.77 5.13 18.79
CA PHE A 294 22.30 5.92 19.93
C PHE A 294 22.69 5.29 21.28
N LYS A 295 22.47 3.97 21.41
CA LYS A 295 22.81 3.19 22.61
C LYS A 295 24.32 3.07 22.78
N GLN A 296 25.04 2.74 21.71
CA GLN A 296 26.50 2.56 21.75
C GLN A 296 27.22 3.86 22.16
N ARG A 297 26.75 5.02 21.69
CA ARG A 297 27.30 6.33 22.05
C ARG A 297 26.80 6.86 23.40
N GLY A 298 25.90 6.16 24.09
CA GLY A 298 25.36 6.58 25.39
C GLY A 298 24.58 7.90 25.35
N LEU A 299 24.00 8.28 24.21
CA LEU A 299 23.34 9.59 24.01
C LEU A 299 22.10 9.78 24.89
N GLY A 300 21.50 8.69 25.37
CA GLY A 300 20.36 8.73 26.28
C GLY A 300 20.71 8.90 27.75
N LYS A 301 22.00 8.91 28.12
CA LYS A 301 22.45 8.92 29.51
C LYS A 301 22.71 10.34 30.00
N TYR A 302 21.90 10.77 30.96
CA TYR A 302 22.03 12.06 31.62
C TYR A 302 22.18 11.87 33.14
N PRO A 303 23.13 12.54 33.82
CA PRO A 303 23.26 12.43 35.26
C PRO A 303 21.96 12.77 35.99
N PHE A 304 21.59 11.95 36.98
CA PHE A 304 20.42 12.15 37.85
C PHE A 304 19.06 12.20 37.14
N MET A 305 18.97 11.70 35.89
CA MET A 305 17.74 11.64 35.11
C MET A 305 17.55 10.25 34.52
N ASN A 306 16.29 9.89 34.24
CA ASN A 306 15.96 8.62 33.57
C ASN A 306 16.59 8.57 32.17
N GLU A 307 17.15 7.41 31.85
CA GLU A 307 17.73 7.13 30.53
C GLU A 307 16.65 7.21 29.45
N ILE A 308 17.00 7.87 28.35
CA ILE A 308 16.21 7.87 27.12
C ILE A 308 16.65 6.65 26.31
N ALA A 309 15.73 5.85 25.81
CA ALA A 309 16.06 4.68 25.00
C ALA A 309 15.01 4.41 23.93
N PHE A 310 15.45 3.94 22.77
CA PHE A 310 14.57 3.35 21.76
C PHE A 310 14.20 1.93 22.19
N THR A 311 13.03 1.77 22.79
CA THR A 311 12.53 0.51 23.33
C THR A 311 11.76 -0.32 22.31
N LYS A 312 11.28 0.29 21.22
CA LYS A 312 10.54 -0.39 20.14
C LYS A 312 11.39 -0.84 18.94
N LYS A 313 12.68 -1.11 19.15
CA LYS A 313 13.58 -1.53 18.05
C LYS A 313 13.24 -2.90 17.47
N ASP A 314 12.80 -3.83 18.32
CA ASP A 314 12.38 -5.16 17.87
C ASP A 314 11.15 -5.09 16.97
N LEU A 315 10.26 -4.12 17.22
CA LEU A 315 9.09 -3.86 16.40
C LEU A 315 9.49 -3.32 15.01
N LEU A 316 10.47 -2.41 14.94
CA LEU A 316 11.04 -1.94 13.67
C LEU A 316 11.72 -3.07 12.89
N LEU A 317 12.49 -3.92 13.58
CA LEU A 317 13.11 -5.12 12.99
C LEU A 317 12.05 -6.06 12.41
N CYS A 318 10.98 -6.31 13.16
CA CYS A 318 9.89 -7.14 12.68
C CYS A 318 9.22 -6.55 11.44
N HIS A 319 8.98 -5.22 11.43
CA HIS A 319 8.46 -4.52 10.26
C HIS A 319 9.37 -4.65 9.03
N ILE A 320 10.69 -4.51 9.20
CA ILE A 320 11.69 -4.71 8.15
C ILE A 320 11.55 -6.11 7.52
N TYR A 321 11.42 -7.17 8.32
CA TYR A 321 11.31 -8.53 7.79
C TYR A 321 9.94 -8.85 7.18
N SER A 322 8.85 -8.29 7.73
CA SER A 322 7.52 -8.35 7.12
C SER A 322 7.54 -7.73 5.72
N TYR A 323 8.06 -6.50 5.61
CA TYR A 323 8.20 -5.79 4.34
C TYR A 323 9.09 -6.56 3.36
N LYS A 324 10.22 -7.08 3.84
CA LYS A 324 11.17 -7.86 3.05
C LYS A 324 10.57 -9.17 2.52
N THR A 325 9.60 -9.75 3.23
CA THR A 325 8.84 -10.92 2.77
C THR A 325 8.03 -10.59 1.52
N GLY A 326 7.36 -9.43 1.48
CA GLY A 326 6.68 -8.95 0.27
C GLY A 326 7.65 -8.70 -0.89
N LEU A 327 8.80 -8.05 -0.60
CA LEU A 327 9.85 -7.81 -1.60
C LEU A 327 10.47 -9.10 -2.17
N TYR A 328 10.56 -10.16 -1.37
CA TYR A 328 11.04 -11.46 -1.85
C TYR A 328 10.16 -12.01 -2.98
N ASN A 329 8.84 -11.91 -2.83
CA ASN A 329 7.90 -12.33 -3.87
C ASN A 329 8.07 -11.45 -5.11
N LEU A 330 8.15 -10.13 -4.97
CA LEU A 330 8.38 -9.22 -6.11
C LEU A 330 9.66 -9.55 -6.89
N ILE A 331 10.73 -10.00 -6.22
CA ILE A 331 12.01 -10.31 -6.87
C ILE A 331 12.04 -11.71 -7.48
N THR A 332 11.47 -12.70 -6.80
CA THR A 332 11.60 -14.11 -7.19
C THR A 332 10.38 -14.64 -7.92
N SER A 333 9.27 -13.91 -7.90
CA SER A 333 7.93 -14.35 -8.31
C SER A 333 7.46 -15.62 -7.58
N GLU A 334 8.09 -15.97 -6.45
CA GLU A 334 7.77 -17.10 -5.60
C GLU A 334 7.55 -16.63 -4.15
N ASN A 335 6.63 -17.28 -3.43
CA ASN A 335 6.52 -17.12 -1.98
C ASN A 335 7.70 -17.83 -1.28
N PRO A 336 8.18 -17.32 -0.12
CA PRO A 336 9.19 -18.02 0.67
C PRO A 336 8.75 -19.45 1.01
N LYS A 337 9.67 -20.41 0.92
CA LYS A 337 9.42 -21.83 1.21
C LYS A 337 9.64 -22.17 2.69
N ALA A 338 10.25 -21.25 3.43
CA ALA A 338 10.42 -21.34 4.87
C ALA A 338 9.13 -21.72 5.62
N LYS A 339 9.25 -22.59 6.63
CA LYS A 339 8.16 -22.95 7.56
C LYS A 339 8.34 -22.38 8.97
N THR A 340 9.54 -21.90 9.26
CA THR A 340 9.96 -21.38 10.56
C THR A 340 10.55 -19.98 10.40
N THR A 341 10.61 -19.22 11.49
CA THR A 341 11.28 -17.91 11.54
C THR A 341 12.75 -18.00 11.08
N GLU A 342 13.50 -18.98 11.55
CA GLU A 342 14.91 -19.13 11.19
C GLU A 342 15.14 -19.42 9.71
N ASP A 343 14.29 -20.24 9.10
CA ASP A 343 14.39 -20.54 7.68
C ASP A 343 13.95 -19.35 6.83
N LEU A 344 12.96 -18.56 7.31
CA LEU A 344 12.55 -17.34 6.63
C LEU A 344 13.72 -16.36 6.55
N LEU A 345 14.44 -16.14 7.65
CA LEU A 345 15.60 -15.24 7.66
C LEU A 345 16.66 -15.67 6.65
N LYS A 346 16.91 -16.98 6.49
CA LYS A 346 17.83 -17.51 5.48
C LYS A 346 17.32 -17.24 4.07
N ASP A 347 16.05 -17.53 3.78
CA ASP A 347 15.44 -17.27 2.48
C ASP A 347 15.55 -15.78 2.12
N LEU A 348 15.17 -14.89 3.04
CA LEU A 348 15.22 -13.45 2.84
C LEU A 348 16.66 -12.92 2.68
N SER A 349 17.67 -13.57 3.24
CA SER A 349 19.07 -13.17 3.06
C SER A 349 19.58 -13.30 1.62
N THR A 350 18.88 -14.06 0.77
CA THR A 350 19.25 -14.29 -0.64
C THR A 350 18.91 -13.10 -1.54
N VAL A 351 17.97 -12.24 -1.12
CA VAL A 351 17.53 -11.06 -1.88
C VAL A 351 18.06 -9.76 -1.27
N SER A 352 18.29 -8.77 -2.12
CA SER A 352 18.73 -7.43 -1.68
C SER A 352 17.54 -6.59 -1.20
N PRO A 353 17.72 -5.71 -0.19
CA PRO A 353 18.95 -5.46 0.57
C PRO A 353 19.29 -6.58 1.56
N LYS A 354 20.59 -6.87 1.72
CA LYS A 354 21.06 -7.91 2.65
C LYS A 354 20.81 -7.48 4.10
N THR A 355 20.40 -8.42 4.94
CA THR A 355 20.05 -8.19 6.36
C THR A 355 20.89 -9.03 7.33
N ASN A 356 21.94 -9.68 6.84
CA ASN A 356 22.75 -10.66 7.59
C ASN A 356 23.33 -10.09 8.90
N ASP A 357 23.65 -8.79 8.91
CA ASP A 357 24.18 -8.11 10.10
C ASP A 357 23.08 -7.84 11.15
N LEU A 358 21.82 -7.71 10.71
CA LEU A 358 20.65 -7.47 11.57
C LEU A 358 20.22 -8.73 12.32
N ASP A 359 20.40 -9.90 11.71
CA ASP A 359 20.01 -11.20 12.28
C ASP A 359 20.68 -11.48 13.65
N ASN A 360 21.84 -10.87 13.89
CA ASN A 360 22.63 -11.03 15.11
C ASN A 360 22.28 -10.03 16.22
N GLU A 361 21.57 -8.95 15.89
CA GLU A 361 21.17 -7.90 16.83
C GLU A 361 19.72 -8.04 17.30
N PHE A 362 18.99 -9.02 16.74
CA PHE A 362 17.55 -9.18 16.89
C PHE A 362 17.16 -10.25 17.92
N ASP A 363 16.27 -9.90 18.85
CA ASP A 363 15.57 -10.90 19.66
C ASP A 363 14.47 -11.56 18.84
N LYS A 364 14.81 -12.71 18.24
CA LYS A 364 13.93 -13.53 17.39
C LYS A 364 12.61 -13.92 18.06
N SER A 365 12.53 -13.91 19.39
CA SER A 365 11.25 -14.19 20.07
C SER A 365 10.20 -13.09 19.87
N SER A 366 10.59 -11.92 19.36
CA SER A 366 9.66 -10.82 19.03
C SER A 366 8.98 -10.99 17.67
N MET A 367 9.27 -12.07 16.95
CA MET A 367 8.71 -12.38 15.63
C MET A 367 8.34 -13.85 15.52
N LYS A 368 7.12 -14.12 15.09
CA LYS A 368 6.66 -15.46 14.77
C LYS A 368 6.26 -15.52 13.31
N TYR A 369 6.76 -16.53 12.61
CA TYR A 369 6.38 -16.80 11.24
C TYR A 369 5.82 -18.21 11.11
N THR A 370 4.70 -18.33 10.41
CA THR A 370 4.13 -19.62 10.02
C THR A 370 3.77 -19.59 8.54
N ASN A 371 3.96 -20.72 7.88
CA ASN A 371 3.70 -20.87 6.46
C ASN A 371 2.98 -22.19 6.21
N THR A 372 1.73 -22.11 5.79
CA THR A 372 0.89 -23.27 5.43
C THR A 372 0.63 -23.29 3.93
N ASP A 373 -0.08 -24.31 3.46
CA ASP A 373 -0.51 -24.39 2.06
C ASP A 373 -1.53 -23.30 1.70
N GLU A 374 -2.26 -22.78 2.70
CA GLU A 374 -3.34 -21.81 2.51
C GLU A 374 -2.90 -20.35 2.75
N LYS A 375 -1.97 -20.11 3.69
CA LYS A 375 -1.56 -18.76 4.08
C LYS A 375 -0.14 -18.68 4.65
N MET A 376 0.43 -17.50 4.56
CA MET A 376 1.59 -17.07 5.35
C MET A 376 1.10 -16.14 6.45
N GLU A 377 1.60 -16.30 7.67
CA GLU A 377 1.27 -15.45 8.81
C GLU A 377 2.55 -15.01 9.51
N PHE A 378 2.65 -13.71 9.74
CA PHE A 378 3.80 -13.06 10.32
C PHE A 378 3.35 -12.16 11.46
N VAL A 379 3.79 -12.45 12.68
CA VAL A 379 3.36 -11.78 13.90
C VAL A 379 4.51 -10.99 14.51
N CYS A 380 4.30 -9.71 14.74
CA CYS A 380 5.22 -8.80 15.41
C CYS A 380 4.78 -8.50 16.84
N GLU A 381 5.63 -8.78 17.82
CA GLU A 381 5.34 -8.55 19.23
C GLU A 381 5.98 -7.25 19.74
N ASP A 382 5.12 -6.31 20.19
CA ASP A 382 5.51 -5.16 20.99
C ASP A 382 5.50 -5.56 22.48
N LYS A 383 6.59 -6.21 22.91
CA LYS A 383 6.75 -6.70 24.29
C LYS A 383 6.53 -5.61 25.35
N PRO A 384 7.08 -4.38 25.23
CA PRO A 384 6.80 -3.31 26.18
C PRO A 384 5.31 -2.99 26.35
N ALA A 385 4.52 -3.06 25.27
CA ALA A 385 3.09 -2.75 25.30
C ALA A 385 2.19 -3.99 25.48
N ASN A 386 2.76 -5.20 25.46
CA ASN A 386 2.03 -6.46 25.40
C ASN A 386 0.98 -6.47 24.27
N LYS A 387 1.35 -5.97 23.08
CA LYS A 387 0.53 -5.92 21.87
C LYS A 387 1.20 -6.72 20.76
N SER A 388 0.40 -7.33 19.89
CA SER A 388 0.87 -8.02 18.68
C SER A 388 0.22 -7.42 17.44
N TYR A 389 0.97 -7.42 16.33
CA TYR A 389 0.49 -7.06 15.00
C TYR A 389 0.64 -8.28 14.09
N THR A 390 -0.43 -8.67 13.40
CA THR A 390 -0.45 -9.88 12.58
C THR A 390 -0.67 -9.53 11.12
N PHE A 391 0.28 -9.90 10.28
CA PHE A 391 0.23 -9.76 8.83
C PHE A 391 -0.02 -11.13 8.22
N THR A 392 -1.12 -11.26 7.48
CA THR A 392 -1.51 -12.49 6.80
C THR A 392 -1.49 -12.28 5.29
N THR A 393 -0.92 -13.23 4.57
CA THR A 393 -0.97 -13.29 3.10
C THR A 393 -1.56 -14.63 2.67
N SER A 394 -2.74 -14.60 2.08
CA SER A 394 -3.38 -15.79 1.50
C SER A 394 -2.66 -16.29 0.24
N LYS A 395 -2.73 -17.61 0.00
CA LYS A 395 -2.14 -18.29 -1.18
C LYS A 395 -3.16 -18.77 -2.21
#